data_AF-A0A1A9VG67-F1
#
_entry.id   AF-A0A1A9VG67-F1
#
_cell.length_a   1.000
_cell.length_b   1.000
_cell.length_c   1.000
_cell.angle_alpha   90.00
_cell.angle_beta   90.00
_cell.angle_gamma   90.00
#
_symmetry.space_group_name_H-M   'P 1'
#
loop_
_entity.id
_entity.type
_entity.pdbx_description
1 polymer ?
#
loop_
_entity_poly.entity_id
_entity_poly.type
_entity_poly.pdbx_seq_one_letter_code
_entity_poly.pdbx_strand_id
1 'polypeptide(L)'
;MDNMKCNPDMNVLKHWKKFDIAKCIKGSLEEVKPRTLKSLWKKLWSALTAENDEESVEVQTLTANIAEIANGIGRGGFEQIESSDIQELLESQDEDLTATDLEEVIISQPIEEEASTSTGNVTFKLKSLSEGLRMANEFCDFFVNIDPSMERSLGFKRQIANATAAYQYELKELSKTAKQGKS
;
A
#
# COMPACT_ATOMS: atom_id res chain seq x y z
N MET A 1 -25.81 -8.33 -15.86
CA MET A 1 -25.25 -9.48 -16.59
C MET A 1 -25.96 -9.61 -17.93
N ASP A 2 -25.32 -9.16 -19.00
CA ASP A 2 -25.84 -9.37 -20.35
C ASP A 2 -25.73 -10.85 -20.72
N ASN A 3 -26.81 -11.37 -21.30
CA ASN A 3 -27.00 -12.76 -21.68
C ASN A 3 -25.81 -13.30 -22.50
N MET A 4 -25.00 -14.14 -21.85
CA MET A 4 -23.93 -14.90 -22.51
C MET A 4 -24.59 -15.95 -23.41
N LYS A 5 -24.86 -15.58 -24.67
CA LYS A 5 -25.26 -16.52 -25.71
C LYS A 5 -24.14 -17.55 -25.87
N CYS A 6 -24.33 -18.73 -25.27
CA CYS A 6 -23.45 -19.88 -25.47
C CYS A 6 -23.45 -20.24 -26.96
N ASN A 7 -22.37 -19.88 -27.65
CA ASN A 7 -22.10 -20.37 -28.99
C ASN A 7 -21.47 -21.77 -28.87
N PRO A 8 -22.15 -22.85 -29.31
CA PRO A 8 -21.68 -24.22 -29.11
C PRO A 8 -20.37 -24.55 -29.84
N ASP A 9 -19.94 -23.73 -30.81
CA ASP A 9 -18.70 -23.94 -31.57
C ASP A 9 -17.45 -23.30 -30.95
N MET A 10 -17.58 -22.63 -29.79
CA MET A 10 -16.47 -21.86 -29.20
C MET A 10 -15.73 -22.70 -28.15
N ASN A 11 -14.64 -23.35 -28.58
CA ASN A 11 -13.70 -24.08 -27.71
C ASN A 11 -13.33 -23.25 -26.46
N VAL A 12 -13.31 -23.88 -25.29
CA VAL A 12 -12.92 -23.34 -23.97
C VAL A 12 -11.67 -22.45 -24.04
N LEU A 13 -10.68 -22.81 -24.88
CA LEU A 13 -9.46 -22.02 -25.12
C LEU A 13 -9.74 -20.63 -25.72
N LYS A 14 -10.72 -20.50 -26.61
CA LYS A 14 -11.13 -19.22 -27.19
C LYS A 14 -11.90 -18.36 -26.18
N HIS A 15 -12.61 -18.97 -25.24
CA HIS A 15 -13.25 -18.27 -24.13
C HIS A 15 -12.20 -17.75 -23.14
N TRP A 16 -11.23 -18.59 -22.76
CA TRP A 16 -10.11 -18.19 -21.90
C TRP A 16 -9.30 -17.04 -22.49
N LYS A 17 -9.04 -17.04 -23.80
CA LYS A 17 -8.36 -15.92 -24.47
C LYS A 17 -9.16 -14.61 -24.49
N LYS A 18 -10.47 -14.68 -24.31
CA LYS A 18 -11.36 -13.51 -24.20
C LYS A 18 -11.65 -13.14 -22.74
N PHE A 19 -11.12 -13.91 -21.79
CA PHE A 19 -11.33 -13.67 -20.37
C PHE A 19 -10.44 -12.52 -19.93
N ASP A 20 -11.08 -11.46 -19.45
CA ASP A 20 -10.42 -10.26 -18.96
C ASP A 20 -10.58 -10.21 -17.44
N ILE A 21 -9.46 -10.44 -16.74
CA ILE A 21 -9.41 -10.45 -15.28
C ILE A 21 -9.80 -9.07 -14.73
N ALA A 22 -9.41 -7.98 -15.38
CA ALA A 22 -9.75 -6.63 -14.95
C ALA A 22 -11.27 -6.41 -15.01
N LYS A 23 -11.92 -6.90 -16.08
CA LYS A 23 -13.38 -6.86 -16.19
C LYS A 23 -14.08 -7.72 -15.13
N CYS A 24 -13.48 -8.85 -14.77
CA CYS A 24 -13.99 -9.74 -13.73
C CYS A 24 -13.88 -9.11 -12.33
N ILE A 25 -12.75 -8.47 -12.03
CA ILE A 25 -12.54 -7.72 -10.78
C ILE A 25 -13.53 -6.56 -10.68
N LYS A 26 -13.66 -5.77 -11.76
CA LYS A 26 -14.61 -4.65 -11.80
C LYS A 26 -16.05 -5.11 -11.57
N GLY A 27 -16.50 -6.14 -12.29
CA GLY A 27 -17.85 -6.69 -12.11
C GLY A 27 -18.07 -7.30 -10.72
N SER A 28 -17.05 -7.93 -10.14
CA SER A 28 -17.14 -8.46 -8.77
C SER A 28 -17.24 -7.34 -7.73
N LEU A 29 -16.53 -6.23 -7.94
CA LEU A 29 -16.57 -5.07 -7.04
C LEU A 29 -17.95 -4.40 -7.05
N GLU A 30 -18.59 -4.30 -8.22
CA GLU A 30 -19.97 -3.81 -8.38
C GLU A 30 -21.01 -4.71 -7.71
N GLU A 31 -20.73 -6.02 -7.56
CA GLU A 31 -21.60 -6.98 -6.88
C GLU A 31 -21.40 -7.03 -5.35
N VAL A 32 -20.30 -6.48 -4.83
CA VAL A 32 -20.07 -6.41 -3.38
C VAL A 32 -21.03 -5.40 -2.77
N LYS A 33 -21.93 -5.89 -1.93
CA LYS A 33 -22.84 -5.01 -1.18
C LYS A 33 -22.03 -4.11 -0.25
N PRO A 34 -22.38 -2.81 -0.15
CA PRO A 34 -21.72 -1.87 0.77
C PRO A 34 -21.68 -2.38 2.23
N ARG A 35 -22.71 -3.13 2.66
CA ARG A 35 -22.74 -3.77 3.98
C ARG A 35 -21.61 -4.80 4.19
N THR A 36 -21.30 -5.58 3.16
CA THR A 36 -20.20 -6.55 3.21
C THR A 36 -18.86 -5.85 3.26
N LEU A 37 -18.68 -4.80 2.45
CA LEU A 37 -17.48 -3.98 2.45
C LEU A 37 -17.29 -3.28 3.81
N LYS A 38 -18.33 -2.63 4.34
CA LYS A 38 -18.35 -2.02 5.68
C LYS A 38 -18.04 -3.02 6.77
N SER A 39 -18.57 -4.25 6.68
CA SER A 39 -18.27 -5.31 7.65
C SER A 39 -16.82 -5.80 7.59
N LEU A 40 -16.21 -5.82 6.41
CA LEU A 40 -14.79 -6.18 6.23
C LEU A 40 -13.88 -5.08 6.76
N TRP A 41 -14.18 -3.82 6.44
CA TRP A 41 -13.48 -2.66 7.00
C TRP A 41 -13.64 -2.57 8.52
N LYS A 42 -14.82 -2.90 9.06
CA LYS A 42 -15.04 -3.06 10.51
C LYS A 42 -14.08 -4.04 11.17
N LYS A 43 -13.71 -5.10 10.46
CA LYS A 43 -12.87 -6.16 10.99
C LYS A 43 -11.38 -5.83 10.87
N LEU A 44 -10.99 -5.12 9.82
CA LEU A 44 -9.60 -4.68 9.59
C LEU A 44 -9.25 -3.43 10.39
N TRP A 45 -10.21 -2.52 10.56
CA TRP A 45 -10.04 -1.26 11.26
C TRP A 45 -11.31 -0.89 12.04
N SER A 46 -11.49 -1.56 13.17
CA SER A 46 -12.67 -1.41 14.04
C SER A 46 -12.82 0.00 14.62
N ALA A 47 -11.73 0.78 14.71
CA ALA A 47 -11.75 2.15 15.21
C ALA A 47 -12.44 3.17 14.27
N LEU A 48 -12.47 2.94 12.95
CA LEU A 48 -13.07 3.85 11.94
C LEU A 48 -14.56 3.58 11.72
N THR A 49 -15.10 2.54 12.36
CA THR A 49 -16.39 1.97 11.97
C THR A 49 -17.29 1.66 13.17
N ALA A 50 -16.91 2.10 14.37
CA ALA A 50 -17.85 2.28 15.45
C ALA A 50 -19.01 3.16 14.96
N GLU A 51 -20.23 2.83 15.38
CA GLU A 51 -21.47 3.21 14.71
C GLU A 51 -21.75 4.70 14.82
N ASN A 52 -21.33 5.44 13.80
CA ASN A 52 -21.52 6.86 13.67
C ASN A 52 -22.89 7.19 13.03
N ASP A 53 -23.99 6.81 13.69
CA ASP A 53 -25.26 7.54 13.51
C ASP A 53 -25.24 8.85 14.35
N GLU A 54 -24.26 8.97 15.26
CA GLU A 54 -23.99 10.14 16.11
C GLU A 54 -23.10 11.20 15.40
N GLU A 55 -22.38 10.81 14.34
CA GLU A 55 -21.44 11.65 13.58
C GLU A 55 -22.11 12.80 12.84
N SER A 56 -23.35 12.63 12.36
CA SER A 56 -24.06 13.72 11.69
C SER A 56 -24.39 14.88 12.64
N VAL A 57 -24.70 14.56 13.91
CA VAL A 57 -24.99 15.56 14.95
C VAL A 57 -23.69 16.19 15.47
N GLU A 58 -22.62 15.40 15.57
CA GLU A 58 -21.30 15.87 16.01
C GLU A 58 -20.65 16.80 14.98
N VAL A 59 -20.76 16.49 13.68
CA VAL A 59 -20.25 17.33 12.60
C VAL A 59 -20.98 18.68 12.57
N GLN A 60 -22.32 18.72 12.62
CA GLN A 60 -23.05 20.00 12.64
C GLN A 60 -22.68 20.87 13.85
N THR A 61 -22.51 20.25 15.02
CA THR A 61 -22.09 20.94 16.25
C THR A 61 -20.66 21.47 16.13
N LEU A 62 -19.74 20.68 15.56
CA LEU A 62 -18.36 21.06 15.35
C LEU A 62 -18.23 22.20 14.33
N THR A 63 -18.95 22.12 13.22
CA THR A 63 -19.00 23.14 12.17
C THR A 63 -19.51 24.48 12.72
N ALA A 64 -20.53 24.46 13.58
CA ALA A 64 -21.01 25.64 14.28
C ALA A 64 -19.95 26.24 15.23
N ASN A 65 -19.25 25.40 16.00
CA ASN A 65 -18.19 25.84 16.91
C ASN A 65 -16.99 26.45 16.16
N ILE A 66 -16.59 25.87 15.02
CA ILE A 66 -15.51 26.40 14.20
C ILE A 66 -15.89 27.77 13.63
N ALA A 67 -17.12 27.93 13.14
CA ALA A 67 -17.64 29.21 12.69
C ALA A 67 -17.64 30.25 13.83
N GLU A 68 -18.08 29.88 15.02
CA GLU A 68 -18.06 30.77 16.19
C GLU A 68 -16.63 31.23 16.55
N ILE A 69 -15.67 30.31 16.55
CA ILE A 69 -14.25 30.62 16.82
C ILE A 69 -13.67 31.54 15.73
N ALA A 70 -13.95 31.24 14.46
CA ALA A 70 -13.48 32.05 13.33
C ALA A 70 -14.01 33.50 13.41
N ASN A 71 -15.31 33.64 13.67
CA ASN A 71 -15.94 34.95 13.87
C ASN A 71 -15.39 35.67 15.11
N GLY A 72 -15.09 34.94 16.19
CA GLY A 72 -14.50 35.49 17.42
C GLY A 72 -13.07 36.02 17.26
N ILE A 73 -12.30 35.48 16.31
CA ILE A 73 -10.94 35.98 15.99
C ILE A 73 -11.02 37.34 15.26
N GLY A 74 -12.08 37.57 14.48
CA GLY A 74 -12.48 38.91 14.04
C GLY A 74 -11.49 39.67 13.15
N ARG A 75 -10.53 38.96 12.52
CA ARG A 75 -9.48 39.55 11.69
C ARG A 75 -9.22 38.72 10.45
N GLY A 76 -9.04 39.39 9.31
CA GLY A 76 -8.56 38.76 8.08
C GLY A 76 -9.67 38.16 7.22
N GLY A 77 -10.92 38.61 7.37
CA GLY A 77 -12.05 38.16 6.55
C GLY A 77 -12.82 36.98 7.13
N PHE A 78 -12.53 36.58 8.37
CA PHE A 78 -13.21 35.49 9.07
C PHE A 78 -14.47 35.95 9.82
N GLU A 79 -14.86 37.23 9.71
CA GLU A 79 -15.94 37.84 10.50
C GLU A 79 -17.36 37.46 10.04
N GLN A 80 -17.47 36.69 8.95
CA GLN A 80 -18.74 36.29 8.34
C GLN A 80 -18.75 34.81 7.93
N ILE A 81 -17.90 33.97 8.54
CA ILE A 81 -17.91 32.54 8.23
C ILE A 81 -19.15 31.91 8.87
N GLU A 82 -19.98 31.28 8.05
CA GLU A 82 -21.12 30.51 8.47
C GLU A 82 -20.80 29.01 8.52
N SER A 83 -21.58 28.27 9.31
CA SER A 83 -21.44 26.81 9.35
C SER A 83 -21.64 26.17 7.96
N SER A 84 -22.47 26.75 7.11
CA SER A 84 -22.65 26.28 5.73
C SER A 84 -21.38 26.41 4.89
N ASP A 85 -20.56 27.44 5.09
CA ASP A 85 -19.32 27.63 4.33
C ASP A 85 -18.30 26.52 4.66
N ILE A 86 -18.25 26.11 5.93
CA ILE A 86 -17.39 25.02 6.40
C ILE A 86 -17.95 23.68 5.92
N GLN A 87 -19.27 23.50 5.91
CA GLN A 87 -19.90 22.29 5.40
C GLN A 87 -19.68 22.14 3.88
N GLU A 88 -19.84 23.22 3.10
CA GLU A 88 -19.53 23.23 1.66
C GLU A 88 -18.05 22.89 1.42
N LEU A 89 -17.14 23.39 2.25
CA LEU A 89 -15.73 23.05 2.16
C LEU A 89 -15.47 21.56 2.42
N LEU A 90 -16.11 20.97 3.43
CA LEU A 90 -16.00 19.53 3.73
C LEU A 90 -16.56 18.68 2.58
N GLU A 91 -17.71 19.06 2.05
CA GLU A 91 -18.34 18.38 0.91
C GLU A 91 -17.50 18.54 -0.37
N SER A 92 -16.79 19.66 -0.55
CA SER A 92 -15.88 19.87 -1.69
C SER A 92 -14.59 19.04 -1.63
N GLN A 93 -14.23 18.51 -0.46
CA GLN A 93 -13.11 17.58 -0.30
C GLN A 93 -13.53 16.12 -0.48
N ASP A 94 -14.83 15.85 -0.57
CA ASP A 94 -15.38 14.52 -0.87
C ASP A 94 -15.34 14.24 -2.39
N GLU A 95 -14.29 14.71 -3.08
CA GLU A 95 -13.99 14.22 -4.42
C GLU A 95 -13.65 12.73 -4.30
N ASP A 96 -14.34 11.90 -5.10
CA ASP A 96 -14.09 10.46 -5.17
C ASP A 96 -12.59 10.21 -5.37
N LEU A 97 -11.96 9.61 -4.35
CA LEU A 97 -10.55 9.21 -4.40
C LEU A 97 -10.28 8.48 -5.73
N THR A 98 -9.48 9.11 -6.57
CA THR A 98 -9.16 8.56 -7.87
C THR A 98 -8.14 7.44 -7.71
N ALA A 99 -8.05 6.55 -8.71
CA ALA A 99 -7.03 5.49 -8.69
C ALA A 99 -5.61 6.07 -8.55
N THR A 100 -5.38 7.28 -9.07
CA THR A 100 -4.12 8.02 -8.95
C THR A 100 -3.84 8.51 -7.53
N ASP A 101 -4.86 8.95 -6.78
CA ASP A 101 -4.69 9.35 -5.37
C ASP A 101 -4.36 8.14 -4.49
N LEU A 102 -4.95 6.99 -4.80
CA LEU A 102 -4.66 5.73 -4.12
C LEU A 102 -3.21 5.27 -4.38
N GLU A 103 -2.74 5.41 -5.62
CA GLU A 103 -1.34 5.14 -5.98
C GLU A 103 -0.38 6.06 -5.22
N GLU A 104 -0.71 7.35 -5.11
CA GLU A 104 0.11 8.30 -4.35
C GLU A 104 0.16 7.97 -2.85
N VAL A 105 -0.93 7.51 -2.25
CA VAL A 105 -0.97 7.05 -0.85
C VAL A 105 -0.14 5.77 -0.66
N ILE A 106 -0.18 4.83 -1.60
CA ILE A 106 0.64 3.61 -1.55
C ILE A 106 2.13 3.95 -1.70
N ILE A 107 2.46 4.95 -2.52
CA ILE A 107 3.84 5.41 -2.71
C ILE A 107 4.33 6.23 -1.50
N SER A 108 3.42 6.95 -0.83
CA SER A 108 3.72 7.83 0.30
C SER A 108 3.65 7.13 1.66
N GLN A 109 3.09 5.92 1.74
CA GLN A 109 3.23 5.09 2.93
C GLN A 109 4.73 4.79 3.11
N PRO A 110 5.33 5.17 4.25
CA PRO A 110 6.60 4.58 4.60
C PRO A 110 6.33 3.08 4.66
N ILE A 111 7.08 2.31 3.88
CA ILE A 111 7.21 0.86 4.11
C ILE A 111 7.40 0.77 5.62
N GLU A 112 6.46 0.18 6.34
CA GLU A 112 6.63 -0.11 7.75
C GLU A 112 7.87 -0.99 7.81
N GLU A 113 9.02 -0.35 8.05
CA GLU A 113 10.17 -1.00 8.64
C GLU A 113 9.62 -1.50 9.97
N GLU A 114 9.23 -2.77 9.97
CA GLU A 114 9.20 -3.65 11.12
C GLU A 114 10.16 -3.07 12.15
N ALA A 115 9.60 -2.46 13.20
CA ALA A 115 10.34 -1.69 14.16
C ALA A 115 11.44 -2.57 14.74
N SER A 116 12.62 -2.49 14.14
CA SER A 116 13.81 -3.13 14.66
C SER A 116 14.17 -2.33 15.88
N THR A 117 13.78 -2.86 17.03
CA THR A 117 14.44 -2.57 18.29
C THR A 117 15.90 -2.98 18.17
N SER A 118 16.72 -2.16 17.50
CA SER A 118 18.16 -2.32 17.46
C SER A 118 18.76 -1.42 18.51
N THR A 119 18.79 -1.96 19.72
CA THR A 119 19.78 -1.58 20.73
C THR A 119 21.17 -1.83 20.14
N GLY A 120 21.88 -0.75 19.81
CA GLY A 120 23.31 -0.78 19.50
C GLY A 120 23.63 -0.40 18.06
N ASN A 121 24.50 0.60 17.91
CA ASN A 121 25.14 0.97 16.66
C ASN A 121 26.00 -0.21 16.13
N VAL A 122 25.37 -1.16 15.45
CA VAL A 122 26.05 -2.22 14.70
C VAL A 122 26.14 -1.75 13.26
N THR A 123 27.15 -0.94 12.96
CA THR A 123 27.49 -0.59 11.58
C THR A 123 27.93 -1.86 10.83
N PHE A 124 27.36 -2.14 9.66
CA PHE A 124 27.81 -3.24 8.81
C PHE A 124 29.29 -3.08 8.45
N LYS A 125 30.13 -4.02 8.89
CA LYS A 125 31.53 -4.09 8.42
C LYS A 125 31.56 -4.67 7.02
N LEU A 126 32.25 -4.01 6.08
CA LEU A 126 32.37 -4.41 4.67
C LEU A 126 32.65 -5.93 4.51
N LYS A 127 33.61 -6.46 5.28
CA LYS A 127 33.99 -7.89 5.25
C LYS A 127 32.87 -8.82 5.70
N SER A 128 32.12 -8.43 6.73
CA SER A 128 31.00 -9.22 7.26
C SER A 128 29.83 -9.24 6.28
N LEU A 129 29.56 -8.10 5.63
CA LEU A 129 28.51 -7.96 4.64
C LEU A 129 28.83 -8.75 3.36
N SER A 130 30.07 -8.68 2.87
CA SER A 130 30.51 -9.46 1.71
C SER A 130 30.44 -10.96 1.98
N GLU A 131 30.77 -11.39 3.20
CA GLU A 131 30.73 -12.79 3.60
C GLU A 131 29.29 -13.30 3.70
N GLY A 132 28.37 -12.51 4.27
CA GLY A 132 26.94 -12.85 4.31
C GLY A 132 26.34 -13.05 2.92
N LEU A 133 26.68 -12.16 1.98
CA LEU A 133 26.23 -12.25 0.58
C LEU A 133 26.85 -13.46 -0.14
N ARG A 134 28.11 -13.81 0.16
CA ARG A 134 28.74 -15.03 -0.37
C ARG A 134 27.99 -16.28 0.09
N MET A 135 27.71 -16.40 1.38
CA MET A 135 26.96 -17.54 1.94
C MET A 135 25.56 -17.67 1.34
N ALA A 136 24.86 -16.55 1.13
CA ALA A 136 23.53 -16.56 0.52
C ALA A 136 23.55 -17.15 -0.92
N ASN A 137 24.58 -16.81 -1.70
CA ASN A 137 24.74 -17.36 -3.05
C ASN A 137 25.09 -18.85 -3.02
N GLU A 138 26.02 -19.27 -2.15
CA GLU A 138 26.38 -20.69 -1.98
C GLU A 138 25.18 -21.53 -1.56
N PHE A 139 24.33 -21.00 -0.67
CA PHE A 139 23.10 -21.63 -0.24
C PHE A 139 22.08 -21.76 -1.38
N CYS A 140 21.94 -20.72 -2.22
CA CYS A 140 21.10 -20.79 -3.42
C CYS A 140 21.60 -21.87 -4.39
N ASP A 141 22.90 -21.89 -4.67
CA ASP A 141 23.47 -22.82 -5.62
C ASP A 141 23.38 -24.27 -5.11
N PHE A 142 23.49 -24.48 -3.80
CA PHE A 142 23.21 -25.79 -3.19
C PHE A 142 21.80 -26.28 -3.51
N PHE A 143 20.76 -25.48 -3.24
CA PHE A 143 19.38 -25.87 -3.51
C PHE A 143 19.03 -25.98 -5.00
N VAL A 144 19.64 -25.15 -5.85
CA VAL A 144 19.51 -25.30 -7.31
C VAL A 144 20.04 -26.66 -7.79
N ASN A 145 21.10 -27.17 -7.17
CA ASN A 145 21.72 -28.44 -7.57
C ASN A 145 21.03 -29.68 -7.01
N ILE A 146 20.46 -29.61 -5.81
CA ILE A 146 19.84 -30.79 -5.15
C ILE A 146 18.33 -30.91 -5.37
N ASP A 147 17.65 -29.82 -5.75
CA ASP A 147 16.20 -29.81 -5.88
C ASP A 147 15.77 -30.37 -7.25
N PRO A 148 14.97 -31.46 -7.29
CA PRO A 148 14.47 -32.03 -8.55
C PRO A 148 13.47 -31.13 -9.30
N SER A 149 12.90 -30.12 -8.63
CA SER A 149 12.00 -29.13 -9.22
C SER A 149 12.75 -27.84 -9.56
N MET A 150 13.02 -27.64 -10.86
CA MET A 150 13.67 -26.43 -11.36
C MET A 150 12.84 -25.15 -11.06
N GLU A 151 11.52 -25.23 -11.16
CA GLU A 151 10.64 -24.09 -10.88
C GLU A 151 10.75 -23.64 -9.42
N ARG A 152 10.69 -24.60 -8.49
CA ARG A 152 10.81 -24.31 -7.06
C ARG A 152 12.20 -23.78 -6.70
N SER A 153 13.25 -24.38 -7.25
CA SER A 153 14.63 -23.98 -6.92
C SER A 153 14.98 -22.60 -7.48
N LEU A 154 14.49 -22.26 -8.68
CA LEU A 154 14.60 -20.91 -9.22
C LEU A 154 13.73 -19.90 -8.45
N GLY A 155 12.55 -20.31 -7.99
CA GLY A 155 11.69 -19.51 -7.11
C GLY A 155 12.38 -19.17 -5.79
N PHE A 156 13.03 -20.15 -5.16
CA PHE A 156 13.84 -19.98 -3.97
C PHE A 156 15.01 -19.01 -4.19
N LYS A 157 15.80 -19.22 -5.26
CA LYS A 157 16.91 -18.33 -5.62
C LYS A 157 16.46 -16.88 -5.83
N ARG A 158 15.29 -16.66 -6.44
CA ARG A 158 14.71 -15.31 -6.60
C ARG A 158 14.33 -14.67 -5.27
N GLN A 159 13.73 -15.43 -4.36
CA GLN A 159 13.37 -14.91 -3.03
C GLN A 159 14.60 -14.49 -2.22
N ILE A 160 15.66 -15.30 -2.24
CA ILE A 160 16.93 -14.94 -1.58
C ILE A 160 17.58 -13.72 -2.26
N ALA A 161 17.55 -13.63 -3.59
CA ALA A 161 18.04 -12.44 -4.30
C ALA A 161 17.29 -11.17 -3.89
N ASN A 162 15.96 -11.24 -3.76
CA ASN A 162 15.15 -10.12 -3.29
C ASN A 162 15.48 -9.76 -1.83
N ALA A 163 15.55 -10.75 -0.94
CA ALA A 163 15.88 -10.55 0.48
C ALA A 163 17.29 -9.98 0.68
N THR A 164 18.21 -10.21 -0.26
CA THR A 164 19.60 -9.71 -0.18
C THR A 164 19.84 -8.41 -0.94
N ALA A 165 18.84 -7.85 -1.64
CA ALA A 165 18.99 -6.66 -2.47
C ALA A 165 19.47 -5.42 -1.68
N ALA A 166 18.90 -5.19 -0.49
CA ALA A 166 19.29 -4.07 0.37
C ALA A 166 20.76 -4.17 0.81
N TYR A 167 21.22 -5.37 1.16
CA TYR A 167 22.62 -5.62 1.53
C TYR A 167 23.58 -5.45 0.36
N GLN A 168 23.16 -5.79 -0.86
CA GLN A 168 23.96 -5.55 -2.06
C GLN A 168 24.15 -4.06 -2.35
N TYR A 169 23.11 -3.25 -2.09
CA TYR A 169 23.19 -1.80 -2.20
C TYR A 169 24.15 -1.22 -1.16
N GLU A 170 23.98 -1.59 0.12
CA GLU A 170 24.85 -1.17 1.22
C GLU A 170 26.33 -1.52 0.96
N LEU A 171 26.61 -2.72 0.43
CA LEU A 171 27.96 -3.14 0.07
C LEU A 171 28.57 -2.24 -1.03
N LYS A 172 27.77 -1.83 -2.02
CA LYS A 172 28.21 -0.94 -3.10
C LYS A 172 28.57 0.44 -2.55
N GLU A 173 27.76 0.99 -1.65
CA GLU A 173 28.01 2.29 -1.02
C GLU A 173 29.27 2.26 -0.14
N LEU A 174 29.40 1.26 0.73
CA LEU A 174 30.62 1.07 1.56
C LEU A 174 31.89 0.89 0.70
N SER A 175 31.76 0.26 -0.47
CA SER A 175 32.88 0.08 -1.40
C SER A 175 33.30 1.38 -2.11
N LYS A 176 32.38 2.34 -2.30
CA LYS A 176 32.69 3.66 -2.88
C LYS A 176 33.42 4.53 -1.87
N THR A 177 32.94 4.58 -0.63
CA THR A 177 33.55 5.39 0.45
C THR A 177 34.96 4.89 0.80
N ALA A 178 35.19 3.58 0.82
CA ALA A 178 36.50 2.98 1.04
C ALA A 178 37.54 3.28 -0.07
N LYS A 179 37.10 3.61 -1.28
CA LYS A 179 37.97 4.00 -2.40
C LYS A 179 38.32 5.49 -2.39
N GLN A 180 37.41 6.33 -1.90
CA GLN A 180 37.64 7.78 -1.79
C GLN A 180 38.54 8.16 -0.61
N GLY A 181 38.55 7.39 0.48
CA GLY A 181 39.45 7.62 1.62
C GLY A 181 40.91 7.18 1.45
N LYS A 182 41.32 6.77 0.24
CA LYS A 182 42.70 6.35 -0.08
C LYS A 182 43.42 7.29 -1.06
N SER A 183 42.86 8.48 -1.32
CA SER A 183 43.47 9.53 -2.15
C SER A 183 44.07 10.65 -1.33
#